data_AF-A0A317GK57-F1
#
_entry.id   AF-A0A317GK57-F1
#
_cell.length_a   1.000
_cell.length_b   1.000
_cell.length_c   1.000
_cell.angle_alpha   90.00
_cell.angle_beta   90.00
_cell.angle_gamma   90.00
#
_symmetry.space_group_name_H-M   'P 1'
#
loop_
_entity.id
_entity.type
_entity.pdbx_description
1 polymer ?
#
loop_
_entity_poly.entity_id
_entity_poly.type
_entity_poly.pdbx_seq_one_letter_code
_entity_poly.pdbx_strand_id
1 'polypeptide(L)'
;MGVKNFPLYKVTEHAKERILTRFNITKTEFDGWMSRLLSQGEFVEKQNNNREKYRLHDIVFVIDTRQKQVITVYSENEHDDNGFKVNTNPEVKSAINKALDLLIKQKKVRTAGKIYDNIQAMMNYCERMKSPHVNHRFADVAWEQLLKEFNEIRQTLDGSMQVISEAKQKIAEG
;
A
#
# COMPACT_ATOMS: atom_id res chain seq x y z
N MET A 1 16.26 7.56 -30.15
CA MET A 1 17.72 7.43 -30.34
C MET A 1 18.35 7.04 -29.01
N GLY A 2 19.33 6.13 -29.05
CA GLY A 2 20.13 5.68 -27.89
C GLY A 2 20.87 6.80 -27.16
N VAL A 3 21.33 6.49 -25.94
CA VAL A 3 22.13 7.42 -25.14
C VAL A 3 23.44 7.73 -25.88
N LYS A 4 23.68 9.03 -26.12
CA LYS A 4 24.92 9.47 -26.78
C LYS A 4 26.13 9.19 -25.89
N ASN A 5 27.19 8.63 -26.49
CA ASN A 5 28.42 8.25 -25.79
C ASN A 5 28.18 7.30 -24.60
N PHE A 6 27.23 6.36 -24.73
CA PHE A 6 26.88 5.42 -23.68
C PHE A 6 28.05 4.63 -23.05
N PRO A 7 29.17 4.30 -23.75
CA PRO A 7 30.29 3.59 -23.11
C PRO A 7 30.98 4.40 -22.00
N LEU A 8 30.75 5.72 -21.93
CA LEU A 8 31.32 6.59 -20.91
C LEU A 8 30.48 6.65 -19.62
N TYR A 9 29.30 6.04 -19.61
CA TYR A 9 28.39 6.10 -18.47
C TYR A 9 28.72 5.03 -17.43
N LYS A 10 28.78 5.43 -16.16
CA LYS A 10 28.97 4.51 -15.03
C LYS A 10 27.65 4.23 -14.34
N VAL A 11 27.41 2.98 -13.94
CA VAL A 11 26.21 2.62 -13.19
C VAL A 11 26.45 2.90 -11.70
N THR A 12 25.54 3.63 -11.07
CA THR A 12 25.61 3.87 -9.62
C THR A 12 25.33 2.57 -8.84
N GLU A 13 25.81 2.47 -7.60
CA GLU A 13 25.56 1.27 -6.78
C GLU A 13 24.06 1.02 -6.59
N HIS A 14 23.29 2.10 -6.38
CA HIS A 14 21.84 2.02 -6.31
C HIS A 14 21.19 1.44 -7.58
N ALA A 15 21.58 1.93 -8.77
CA ALA A 15 21.07 1.40 -10.03
C ALA A 15 21.48 -0.07 -10.22
N LYS A 16 22.71 -0.44 -9.84
CA LYS A 16 23.21 -1.81 -9.94
C LYS A 16 22.42 -2.78 -9.06
N GLU A 17 22.16 -2.43 -7.80
CA GLU A 17 21.30 -3.21 -6.90
C GLU A 17 19.90 -3.42 -7.48
N ARG A 18 19.31 -2.35 -8.02
CA ARG A 18 17.98 -2.39 -8.64
C ARG A 18 17.94 -3.33 -9.85
N ILE A 19 18.98 -3.33 -10.66
CA ILE A 19 19.06 -4.19 -11.85
C ILE A 19 19.16 -5.66 -11.45
N LEU A 20 20.10 -5.99 -10.56
CA LEU A 20 20.35 -7.36 -10.13
C LEU A 20 19.13 -7.94 -9.41
N THR A 21 18.44 -7.14 -8.59
CA THR A 21 17.27 -7.62 -7.83
C THR A 21 15.98 -7.66 -8.63
N ARG A 22 15.73 -6.71 -9.54
CA ARG A 22 14.43 -6.58 -10.22
C ARG A 22 14.35 -7.29 -11.56
N PHE A 23 15.48 -7.46 -12.24
CA PHE A 23 15.52 -8.06 -13.58
C PHE A 23 16.20 -9.45 -13.59
N ASN A 24 16.55 -9.98 -12.41
CA ASN A 24 17.16 -11.29 -12.22
C ASN A 24 18.38 -11.55 -13.14
N ILE A 25 19.22 -10.52 -13.31
CA ILE A 25 20.39 -10.55 -14.20
C ILE A 25 21.59 -11.04 -13.42
N THR A 26 22.34 -11.98 -13.98
CA THR A 26 23.58 -12.45 -13.36
C THR A 26 24.69 -11.40 -13.47
N LYS A 27 25.66 -11.42 -12.53
CA LYS A 27 26.82 -10.50 -12.58
C LYS A 27 27.61 -10.60 -13.88
N THR A 28 27.63 -11.77 -14.51
CA THR A 28 28.33 -12.04 -15.77
C THR A 28 27.63 -11.44 -17.00
N GLU A 29 26.31 -11.27 -16.95
CA GLU A 29 25.52 -10.71 -18.06
C GLU A 29 25.28 -9.21 -17.95
N PHE A 30 25.59 -8.63 -16.79
CA PHE A 30 25.30 -7.25 -16.42
C PHE A 30 25.82 -6.23 -17.44
N ASP A 31 27.10 -6.31 -17.80
CA ASP A 31 27.74 -5.32 -18.68
C ASP A 31 27.17 -5.37 -20.11
N GLY A 32 26.92 -6.57 -20.63
CA GLY A 32 26.30 -6.77 -21.94
C GLY A 32 24.86 -6.27 -21.98
N TRP A 33 24.09 -6.54 -20.92
CA TRP A 33 22.73 -6.06 -20.78
C TRP A 33 22.66 -4.54 -20.66
N MET A 34 23.53 -3.93 -19.85
CA MET A 34 23.61 -2.48 -19.69
C MET A 34 23.98 -1.77 -21.01
N SER A 35 24.97 -2.30 -21.72
CA SER A 35 25.38 -1.80 -23.03
C SER A 35 24.21 -1.82 -24.02
N ARG A 36 23.43 -2.91 -24.05
CA ARG A 36 22.20 -3.00 -24.86
C ARG A 36 21.16 -1.97 -24.44
N LEU A 37 20.91 -1.84 -23.14
CA LEU A 37 19.92 -0.90 -22.60
C LEU A 37 20.23 0.54 -23.00
N LEU A 38 21.48 0.99 -22.82
CA LEU A 38 21.88 2.36 -23.12
C LEU A 38 21.97 2.64 -24.63
N SER A 39 22.39 1.64 -25.43
CA SER A 39 22.53 1.81 -26.88
C SER A 39 21.19 1.79 -27.62
N GLN A 40 20.22 0.99 -27.16
CA GLN A 40 18.93 0.83 -27.82
C GLN A 40 17.80 1.66 -27.19
N GLY A 41 18.00 2.22 -26.00
CA GLY A 41 16.97 3.00 -25.33
C GLY A 41 16.52 4.24 -26.10
N GLU A 42 15.23 4.53 -26.03
CA GLU A 42 14.59 5.69 -26.64
C GLU A 42 14.46 6.81 -25.62
N PHE A 43 14.86 8.01 -26.00
CA PHE A 43 14.66 9.20 -25.18
C PHE A 43 13.15 9.46 -24.98
N VAL A 44 12.74 9.65 -23.73
CA VAL A 44 11.35 9.94 -23.34
C VAL A 44 11.22 11.43 -23.00
N GLU A 45 11.95 11.90 -22.00
CA GLU A 45 11.84 13.28 -21.53
C GLU A 45 13.10 13.74 -20.81
N LYS A 46 13.26 15.07 -20.74
CA LYS A 46 14.28 15.71 -19.91
C LYS A 46 13.69 16.02 -18.55
N GLN A 47 14.35 15.56 -17.50
CA GLN A 47 14.01 15.87 -16.12
C GLN A 47 14.86 17.05 -15.60
N ASN A 48 14.43 17.61 -14.47
CA ASN A 48 15.19 18.66 -13.78
C ASN A 48 16.60 18.16 -13.40
N ASN A 49 17.56 19.08 -13.33
CA ASN A 49 18.97 18.83 -12.96
C ASN A 49 19.79 17.95 -13.93
N ASN A 50 19.73 18.21 -15.25
CA ASN A 50 20.51 17.49 -16.28
C ASN A 50 20.26 15.98 -16.33
N ARG A 51 19.07 15.55 -15.89
CA ARG A 51 18.65 14.17 -15.96
C ARG A 51 17.82 13.93 -17.20
N GLU A 52 17.99 12.76 -17.79
CA GLU A 52 17.23 12.34 -18.96
C GLU A 52 16.62 10.96 -18.70
N LYS A 53 15.34 10.82 -19.03
CA LYS A 53 14.60 9.57 -18.93
C LYS A 53 14.61 8.90 -20.30
N TYR A 54 14.98 7.62 -20.32
CA TYR A 54 14.96 6.78 -21.50
C TYR A 54 14.14 5.51 -21.23
N ARG A 55 13.63 4.89 -22.28
CA ARG A 55 12.83 3.66 -22.23
C ARG A 55 13.30 2.67 -23.28
N LEU A 56 13.34 1.38 -22.94
CA LEU A 56 13.51 0.28 -23.89
C LEU A 56 12.51 -0.82 -23.53
N HIS A 57 11.48 -1.03 -24.37
CA HIS A 57 10.33 -1.88 -24.03
C HIS A 57 9.74 -1.47 -22.67
N ASP A 58 9.58 -2.42 -21.74
CA ASP A 58 9.05 -2.21 -20.38
C ASP A 58 10.11 -1.74 -19.37
N ILE A 59 11.28 -1.30 -19.81
CA ILE A 59 12.39 -0.89 -18.95
C ILE A 59 12.60 0.61 -19.08
N VAL A 60 12.48 1.32 -17.96
CA VAL A 60 12.82 2.73 -17.87
C VAL A 60 14.11 2.91 -17.10
N PHE A 61 14.94 3.82 -17.59
CA PHE A 61 16.15 4.20 -16.91
C PHE A 61 16.36 5.71 -16.96
N VAL A 62 16.97 6.22 -15.90
CA VAL A 62 17.29 7.64 -15.75
C VAL A 62 18.80 7.80 -15.70
N ILE A 63 19.30 8.69 -16.54
CA ILE A 63 20.73 9.04 -16.60
C ILE A 63 20.95 10.49 -16.15
N ASP A 64 22.10 10.76 -15.58
CA ASP A 64 22.64 12.10 -15.38
C ASP A 64 23.67 12.36 -16.48
N THR A 65 23.37 13.33 -17.36
CA THR A 65 24.22 13.65 -18.52
C THR A 65 25.46 14.44 -18.15
N ARG A 66 25.48 15.11 -16.98
CA ARG A 66 26.64 15.88 -16.49
C ARG A 66 27.67 14.95 -15.85
N GLN A 67 27.23 14.07 -14.97
CA GLN A 67 28.11 13.12 -14.28
C GLN A 67 28.39 11.86 -15.09
N LYS A 68 27.65 11.66 -16.19
CA LYS A 68 27.67 10.43 -17.01
C LYS A 68 27.39 9.20 -16.16
N GLN A 69 26.24 9.22 -15.48
CA GLN A 69 25.86 8.14 -14.57
C GLN A 69 24.46 7.60 -14.86
N VAL A 70 24.29 6.29 -14.72
CA VAL A 70 22.96 5.66 -14.65
C VAL A 70 22.50 5.71 -13.19
N ILE A 71 21.46 6.52 -12.94
CA ILE A 71 20.98 6.83 -11.59
C ILE A 71 20.03 5.75 -11.08
N THR A 72 19.12 5.29 -11.93
CA THR A 72 18.17 4.23 -11.56
C THR A 72 17.62 3.54 -12.80
N VAL A 73 17.17 2.30 -12.59
CA VAL A 73 16.47 1.49 -13.58
C VAL A 73 15.27 0.85 -12.89
N TYR A 74 14.12 0.85 -13.56
CA TYR A 74 12.90 0.22 -13.09
C TYR A 74 12.10 -0.31 -14.28
N SER A 75 11.31 -1.35 -14.04
CA SER A 75 10.34 -1.80 -15.02
C SER A 75 9.14 -0.86 -14.94
N GLU A 76 8.74 -0.34 -16.09
CA GLU A 76 7.44 0.27 -16.29
C GLU A 76 6.63 -0.82 -17.02
N ASN A 77 6.08 -1.75 -16.25
CA ASN A 77 5.16 -2.73 -16.81
C ASN A 77 4.05 -1.96 -17.53
N GLU A 78 3.63 -2.38 -18.73
CA GLU A 78 2.31 -1.98 -19.27
C GLU A 78 1.13 -2.43 -18.36
N HIS A 79 1.44 -3.18 -17.29
CA HIS A 79 0.58 -3.57 -16.18
C HIS A 79 0.87 -2.81 -14.87
N ASP A 80 1.63 -1.71 -14.89
CA ASP A 80 1.57 -0.74 -13.80
C ASP A 80 0.22 -0.01 -13.96
N ASP A 81 -0.79 -0.54 -13.25
CA ASP A 81 -2.25 -0.31 -13.19
C ASP A 81 -2.77 1.15 -13.24
N ASN A 82 -2.24 2.01 -14.09
CA ASN A 82 -2.65 3.41 -14.22
C ASN A 82 -3.30 3.75 -15.58
N GLY A 83 -3.54 2.76 -16.45
CA GLY A 83 -4.00 3.02 -17.83
C GLY A 83 -5.19 2.19 -18.33
N PHE A 84 -5.34 0.94 -17.88
CA PHE A 84 -6.49 0.13 -18.27
C PHE A 84 -7.65 0.40 -17.31
N LYS A 85 -8.49 1.39 -17.64
CA LYS A 85 -9.91 1.29 -17.26
C LYS A 85 -10.46 0.06 -17.98
N VAL A 86 -10.28 -1.12 -17.39
CA VAL A 86 -11.13 -2.27 -17.70
C VAL A 86 -12.54 -1.75 -17.43
N ASN A 87 -13.27 -1.42 -18.50
CA ASN A 87 -14.67 -1.04 -18.41
C ASN A 87 -15.39 -2.27 -17.87
N THR A 88 -15.43 -2.38 -16.55
CA THR A 88 -16.14 -3.43 -15.84
C THR A 88 -17.58 -3.30 -16.31
N ASN A 89 -18.14 -4.41 -16.81
CA ASN A 89 -19.51 -4.43 -17.29
C ASN A 89 -20.41 -3.73 -16.25
N PRO A 90 -21.26 -2.76 -16.64
CA PRO A 90 -22.09 -2.00 -15.71
C PRO A 90 -22.93 -2.87 -14.77
N GLU A 91 -23.37 -4.04 -15.24
CA GLU A 91 -24.12 -5.01 -14.44
C GLU A 91 -23.25 -5.65 -13.35
N VAL A 92 -22.03 -6.07 -13.71
CA VAL A 92 -21.04 -6.60 -12.76
C VAL A 92 -20.65 -5.53 -11.73
N LYS A 93 -20.40 -4.30 -12.19
CA LYS A 93 -20.12 -3.16 -11.32
C LYS A 93 -21.28 -2.88 -10.36
N SER A 94 -22.51 -2.88 -10.86
CA SER A 94 -23.71 -2.69 -10.02
C SER A 94 -23.86 -3.79 -8.97
N ALA A 95 -23.60 -5.06 -9.34
CA ALA A 95 -23.64 -6.18 -8.42
C ALA A 95 -22.58 -6.07 -7.31
N ILE A 96 -21.34 -5.71 -7.68
CA ILE A 96 -20.24 -5.49 -6.73
C ILE A 96 -20.58 -4.33 -5.78
N ASN A 97 -21.04 -3.20 -6.30
CA ASN A 97 -21.39 -2.05 -5.47
C ASN A 97 -22.52 -2.38 -4.48
N LYS A 98 -23.56 -3.09 -4.92
CA LYS A 98 -24.64 -3.56 -4.04
C LYS A 98 -24.12 -4.49 -2.93
N ALA A 99 -23.20 -5.40 -3.27
CA ALA A 99 -22.60 -6.31 -2.31
C ALA A 99 -21.73 -5.56 -1.28
N LEU A 100 -20.94 -4.59 -1.72
CA LEU A 100 -20.11 -3.75 -0.85
C LEU A 100 -20.97 -2.86 0.07
N ASP A 101 -22.06 -2.28 -0.44
CA ASP A 101 -23.01 -1.53 0.38
C ASP A 101 -23.68 -2.41 1.46
N LEU A 102 -24.06 -3.64 1.08
CA LEU A 102 -24.61 -4.60 2.02
C LEU A 102 -23.58 -4.98 3.09
N LEU A 103 -22.33 -5.21 2.68
CA LEU A 103 -21.22 -5.49 3.60
C LEU A 103 -21.03 -4.35 4.59
N ILE A 104 -21.03 -3.09 4.13
CA ILE A 104 -20.91 -1.92 5.00
C ILE A 104 -22.05 -1.89 6.03
N LYS A 105 -23.30 -2.11 5.60
CA LYS A 105 -24.46 -2.13 6.51
C LYS A 105 -24.34 -3.25 7.54
N GLN A 106 -24.01 -4.46 7.10
CA GLN A 106 -23.83 -5.61 8.00
C GLN A 106 -22.69 -5.39 8.98
N LYS A 107 -21.57 -4.81 8.52
CA LYS A 107 -20.42 -4.50 9.38
C LYS A 107 -20.83 -3.52 10.46
N LYS A 108 -21.50 -2.41 10.12
CA LYS A 108 -22.02 -1.44 11.10
C LYS A 108 -22.89 -2.09 12.17
N VAL A 109 -23.86 -2.93 11.77
CA VAL A 109 -24.76 -3.62 12.71
C VAL A 109 -23.98 -4.55 13.63
N ARG A 110 -23.08 -5.38 13.09
CA ARG A 110 -22.26 -6.29 13.91
C ARG A 110 -21.35 -5.54 14.88
N THR A 111 -20.73 -4.46 14.43
CA THR A 111 -19.88 -3.59 15.26
C THR A 111 -20.69 -2.98 16.40
N ALA A 112 -21.88 -2.44 16.11
CA ALA A 112 -22.77 -1.88 17.12
C ALA A 112 -23.18 -2.94 18.17
N GLY A 113 -23.51 -4.15 17.72
CA GLY A 113 -23.84 -5.27 18.62
C GLY A 113 -22.70 -5.61 19.57
N LYS A 114 -21.48 -5.78 19.05
CA LYS A 114 -20.30 -6.04 19.89
C LYS A 114 -20.03 -4.92 20.89
N ILE A 115 -20.03 -3.67 20.42
CA ILE A 115 -19.82 -2.51 21.29
C ILE A 115 -20.87 -2.47 22.41
N TYR A 116 -22.13 -2.76 22.10
CA TYR A 116 -23.19 -2.85 23.10
C TYR A 116 -22.88 -3.90 24.18
N ASP A 117 -22.48 -5.11 23.78
CA ASP A 117 -22.15 -6.20 24.71
C ASP A 117 -20.97 -5.82 25.64
N ASN A 118 -19.90 -5.25 25.08
CA ASN A 118 -18.76 -4.77 25.86
C ASN A 118 -19.15 -3.61 26.80
N ILE A 119 -20.01 -2.67 26.37
CA ILE A 119 -20.51 -1.58 27.23
C ILE A 119 -21.33 -2.14 28.40
N GLN A 120 -22.17 -3.16 28.17
CA GLN A 120 -22.90 -3.84 29.25
C GLN A 120 -21.94 -4.48 30.27
N ALA A 121 -20.89 -5.15 29.78
CA ALA A 121 -19.85 -5.70 30.65
C ALA A 121 -19.14 -4.60 31.48
N MET A 122 -18.77 -3.49 30.84
CA MET A 122 -18.17 -2.34 31.52
C MET A 122 -19.07 -1.76 32.60
N MET A 123 -20.37 -1.60 32.33
CA MET A 123 -21.34 -1.10 33.32
C MET A 123 -21.39 -2.02 34.54
N ASN A 124 -21.39 -3.34 34.36
CA ASN A 124 -21.34 -4.29 35.47
C ASN A 124 -20.07 -4.13 36.33
N TYR A 125 -18.91 -3.90 35.71
CA TYR A 125 -17.67 -3.66 36.46
C TYR A 125 -17.68 -2.31 37.20
N CYS A 126 -18.23 -1.26 36.58
CA CYS A 126 -18.45 0.04 37.22
C CYS A 126 -19.36 -0.08 38.45
N GLU A 127 -20.48 -0.79 38.34
CA GLU A 127 -21.42 -0.99 39.43
C GLU A 127 -20.79 -1.75 40.60
N ARG A 128 -20.00 -2.78 40.30
CA ARG A 128 -19.23 -3.50 41.32
C ARG A 128 -18.26 -2.57 42.05
N MET A 129 -17.55 -1.70 41.36
CA MET A 129 -16.63 -0.76 42.03
C MET A 129 -17.33 0.35 42.82
N LYS A 130 -18.52 0.77 42.39
CA LYS A 130 -19.31 1.84 43.03
C LYS A 130 -20.12 1.36 44.25
N SER A 131 -20.43 0.07 44.32
CA SER A 131 -21.33 -0.46 45.35
C SER A 131 -20.78 -0.22 46.77
N PRO A 132 -21.59 0.33 47.70
CA PRO A 132 -21.17 0.64 49.07
C PRO A 132 -20.72 -0.57 49.90
N HIS A 133 -21.05 -1.78 49.42
CA HIS A 133 -20.77 -3.05 50.09
C HIS A 133 -19.55 -3.77 49.50
N VAL A 134 -18.87 -3.17 48.52
CA VAL A 134 -17.75 -3.83 47.85
C VAL A 134 -16.46 -3.58 48.60
N ASN A 135 -15.88 -4.69 49.05
CA ASN A 135 -14.59 -4.76 49.69
C ASN A 135 -13.53 -4.31 48.67
N HIS A 136 -12.74 -3.28 48.99
CA HIS A 136 -11.65 -2.74 48.13
C HIS A 136 -10.71 -3.82 47.58
N ARG A 137 -10.70 -5.00 48.21
CA ARG A 137 -10.04 -6.23 47.77
C ARG A 137 -10.24 -6.60 46.29
N PHE A 138 -11.37 -6.29 45.67
CA PHE A 138 -11.65 -6.66 44.26
C PHE A 138 -11.64 -5.47 43.29
N ALA A 139 -11.28 -4.27 43.76
CA ALA A 139 -11.31 -3.06 42.95
C ALA A 139 -10.30 -3.14 41.78
N ASP A 140 -9.08 -3.60 42.05
CA ASP A 140 -8.03 -3.71 41.03
C ASP A 140 -8.43 -4.67 39.90
N VAL A 141 -9.00 -5.83 40.25
CA VAL A 141 -9.46 -6.81 39.27
C VAL A 141 -10.61 -6.26 38.43
N ALA A 142 -11.58 -5.58 39.05
CA ALA A 142 -12.69 -4.97 38.31
C ALA A 142 -12.22 -3.83 37.40
N TRP A 143 -11.20 -3.06 37.83
CA TRP A 143 -10.57 -2.01 37.03
C TRP A 143 -9.86 -2.57 35.81
N GLU A 144 -9.06 -3.63 35.97
CA GLU A 144 -8.37 -4.29 34.86
C GLU A 144 -9.37 -4.84 33.82
N GLN A 145 -10.46 -5.47 34.27
CA GLN A 145 -11.49 -5.97 33.35
C GLN A 145 -12.20 -4.83 32.62
N LEU A 146 -12.50 -3.72 33.29
CA LEU A 146 -13.07 -2.53 32.64
C LEU A 146 -12.13 -2.01 31.53
N LEU A 147 -10.83 -1.88 31.82
CA LEU A 147 -9.85 -1.43 30.83
C LEU A 147 -9.75 -2.39 29.65
N LYS A 148 -9.84 -3.69 29.90
CA LYS A 148 -9.85 -4.71 28.85
C LYS A 148 -11.05 -4.52 27.91
N GLU A 149 -12.26 -4.44 28.45
CA GLU A 149 -13.47 -4.23 27.65
C GLU A 149 -13.41 -2.93 26.83
N PHE A 150 -12.90 -1.85 27.43
CA PHE A 150 -12.71 -0.58 26.73
C PHE A 150 -11.72 -0.69 25.56
N ASN A 151 -10.61 -1.41 25.74
CA ASN A 151 -9.65 -1.65 24.68
C ASN A 151 -10.23 -2.52 23.55
N GLU A 152 -11.05 -3.51 23.88
CA GLU A 152 -11.75 -4.34 22.89
C GLU A 152 -12.76 -3.52 22.06
N ILE A 153 -13.49 -2.59 22.68
CA ILE A 153 -14.35 -1.63 21.97
C ILE A 153 -13.52 -0.83 20.96
N ARG A 154 -12.39 -0.27 21.41
CA ARG A 154 -11.53 0.55 20.56
C ARG A 154 -11.00 -0.23 19.36
N GLN A 155 -10.45 -1.42 19.59
CA GLN A 155 -9.96 -2.30 18.52
C GLN A 155 -11.07 -2.71 17.55
N THR A 156 -12.26 -3.04 18.07
CA THR A 156 -13.41 -3.40 17.26
C THR A 156 -13.87 -2.25 16.38
N LEU A 157 -13.88 -1.03 16.92
CA LEU A 157 -14.23 0.18 16.17
C LEU A 157 -13.20 0.47 15.07
N ASP A 158 -11.91 0.50 15.42
CA ASP A 158 -10.81 0.79 14.50
C ASP A 158 -10.81 -0.19 13.32
N GLY A 159 -10.85 -1.50 13.60
CA GLY A 159 -10.89 -2.53 12.55
C GLY A 159 -12.17 -2.48 11.71
N SER A 160 -13.30 -2.07 12.29
CA SER A 160 -14.54 -1.91 11.54
C SER A 160 -14.50 -0.69 10.62
N MET A 161 -13.91 0.41 11.08
CA MET A 161 -13.73 1.63 10.29
C MET A 161 -12.81 1.40 9.09
N GLN A 162 -11.72 0.65 9.25
CA GLN A 162 -10.82 0.27 8.16
C GLN A 162 -11.55 -0.48 7.04
N VAL A 163 -12.32 -1.52 7.39
CA VAL A 163 -13.10 -2.31 6.42
C VAL A 163 -14.14 -1.43 5.72
N ILE A 164 -14.83 -0.55 6.45
CA ILE A 164 -15.82 0.36 5.88
C ILE A 164 -15.17 1.38 4.95
N SER A 165 -14.01 1.93 5.31
CA SER A 165 -13.30 2.89 4.45
C SER A 165 -12.81 2.23 3.17
N GLU A 166 -12.27 1.02 3.25
CA GLU A 166 -11.80 0.26 2.08
C GLU A 166 -12.97 -0.08 1.14
N ALA A 167 -14.09 -0.57 1.67
CA ALA A 167 -15.28 -0.84 0.87
C ALA A 167 -15.82 0.43 0.17
N LYS A 168 -15.84 1.57 0.88
CA LYS A 168 -16.24 2.86 0.28
C LYS A 168 -15.28 3.33 -0.80
N GLN A 169 -13.98 3.17 -0.59
CA GLN A 169 -12.96 3.53 -1.57
C GLN A 169 -13.14 2.69 -2.84
N LYS A 170 -13.37 1.38 -2.70
CA LYS A 170 -13.62 0.49 -3.85
C LYS A 170 -14.88 0.84 -4.63
N ILE A 171 -15.94 1.28 -3.95
CA ILE A 171 -17.14 1.81 -4.62
C ILE A 171 -16.84 3.10 -5.39
N ALA A 172 -15.96 3.96 -4.86
CA ALA A 172 -15.60 5.25 -5.49
C ALA A 172 -14.61 5.12 -6.66
N GLU A 173 -13.71 4.13 -6.60
CA GLU A 173 -12.76 3.78 -7.66
C GLU A 173 -13.43 3.12 -8.87
N GLY A 174 -14.50 2.36 -8.62
CA GLY A 174 -15.26 1.62 -9.64
C GLY A 174 -16.13 2.51 -10.49
#